data_AF-A0AAQ4RCA8-F1
#
_entry.id   AF-A0AAQ4RCA8-F1
#
_cell.length_a   1.000
_cell.length_b   1.000
_cell.length_c   1.000
_cell.angle_alpha   90.00
_cell.angle_beta   90.00
_cell.angle_gamma   90.00
#
_symmetry.space_group_name_H-M   'P 1'
#
loop_
_entity.id
_entity.type
_entity.pdbx_description
1 polymer ?
#
loop_
_entity_poly.entity_id
_entity_poly.type
_entity_poly.pdbx_seq_one_letter_code
_entity_poly.pdbx_strand_id
1 'polypeptide(L)' 'MGVKDRPQCYFDVELNREPVGRIVFQLFSDVCPKTSKNFLCLCTGNGRGGESIYGGYFEGKVNI' A
#
# COMPACT_ATOMS: atom_id res chain seq x y z
N MET A 1 -11.19 17.19 18.23
CA MET A 1 -11.04 16.97 16.78
C MET A 1 -10.74 15.50 16.59
N GLY A 2 -11.78 14.68 16.40
CA GLY A 2 -11.69 13.22 16.50
C GLY A 2 -10.79 12.62 15.45
N VAL A 3 -9.98 11.63 15.84
CA VAL A 3 -9.22 10.79 14.91
C VAL A 3 -10.22 10.21 13.92
N LYS A 4 -10.13 10.63 12.65
CA LYS A 4 -10.96 10.03 11.60
C LYS A 4 -10.47 8.60 11.41
N ASP A 5 -11.33 7.63 11.69
CA ASP A 5 -11.06 6.23 11.43
C ASP A 5 -10.92 6.04 9.92
N ARG A 6 -9.67 5.87 9.49
CA ARG A 6 -9.29 5.80 8.10
C ARG A 6 -8.67 4.42 7.86
N PRO A 7 -8.92 3.80 6.70
CA PRO A 7 -8.29 2.53 6.38
C PRO A 7 -6.76 2.66 6.32
N GLN A 8 -6.08 1.63 6.82
CA GLN A 8 -4.64 1.47 6.72
C GLN A 8 -4.28 0.24 5.90
N CYS A 9 -3.15 0.31 5.20
CA CYS A 9 -2.50 -0.85 4.60
C CYS A 9 -0.99 -0.72 4.75
N TYR A 10 -0.25 -1.77 4.38
CA TYR A 10 1.19 -1.79 4.55
C TYR A 10 1.88 -2.58 3.46
N PHE A 11 3.16 -2.27 3.24
CA PHE A 11 4.09 -3.06 2.44
C PHE A 11 5.18 -3.59 3.35
N ASP A 12 5.47 -4.88 3.24
CA ASP A 12 6.72 -5.44 3.71
C ASP A 12 7.76 -5.25 2.60
N VAL A 13 8.89 -4.63 2.92
CA VAL A 13 9.90 -4.21 1.95
C VAL A 13 11.19 -4.98 2.17
N GLU A 14 11.72 -5.51 1.08
CA GLU A 14 13.02 -6.17 1.02
C GLU A 14 13.96 -5.39 0.10
N LEU A 15 15.24 -5.30 0.48
CA LEU A 15 16.32 -4.83 -0.39
C LEU A 15 17.29 -5.97 -0.59
N ASN A 16 17.55 -6.36 -1.84
CA ASN A 16 18.41 -7.51 -2.15
C ASN A 16 18.00 -8.82 -1.43
N ARG A 17 16.67 -9.04 -1.26
CA ARG A 17 16.07 -10.18 -0.53
C ARG A 17 16.28 -10.19 0.98
N GLU A 18 16.79 -9.10 1.55
CA GLU A 18 16.87 -8.91 2.99
C GLU A 18 15.70 -8.03 3.45
N PRO A 19 14.91 -8.44 4.46
CA PRO A 19 13.80 -7.64 4.98
C PRO A 19 14.34 -6.38 5.66
N VAL A 20 13.92 -5.22 5.16
CA VAL A 20 14.36 -3.90 5.68
C VAL A 20 13.33 -3.30 6.61
N GLY A 21 12.05 -3.62 6.41
CA GLY A 21 10.99 -3.21 7.33
C GLY A 21 9.63 -3.12 6.67
N ARG A 22 8.72 -2.43 7.37
CA ARG A 22 7.33 -2.26 6.97
C ARG A 22 6.98 -0.79 6.82
N ILE A 23 6.40 -0.43 5.68
CA ILE A 23 5.83 0.90 5.45
C ILE A 23 4.32 0.79 5.67
N VAL A 24 3.76 1.62 6.55
CA VAL A 24 2.32 1.66 6.83
C VAL A 24 1.73 2.94 6.25
N PHE A 25 0.68 2.81 5.45
CA PHE A 25 -0.02 3.90 4.80
C PHE A 25 -1.37 4.14 5.47
N GLN A 26 -1.66 5.39 5.81
CA GLN A 26 -3.00 5.84 6.18
C GLN A 26 -3.71 6.42 4.96
N LEU A 27 -4.83 5.83 4.55
CA LEU A 27 -5.53 6.26 3.34
C LEU A 27 -6.57 7.35 3.62
N PHE A 28 -6.56 8.41 2.82
CA PHE A 28 -7.52 9.50 2.90
C PHE A 28 -8.86 9.12 2.22
N SER A 29 -9.54 8.13 2.77
CA SER A 29 -10.83 7.64 2.24
C SER A 29 -11.92 8.70 2.23
N ASP A 30 -11.83 9.70 3.11
CA ASP A 30 -12.74 10.84 3.17
C ASP A 30 -12.53 11.86 2.05
N VAL A 31 -11.33 11.91 1.47
CA VAL A 31 -10.99 12.83 0.37
C VAL A 31 -11.04 12.11 -0.98
N CYS A 32 -10.47 10.90 -1.05
CA CYS A 32 -10.32 10.11 -2.26
C CYS A 32 -10.85 8.68 -2.05
N PRO A 33 -12.18 8.47 -1.94
CA PRO A 33 -12.75 7.17 -1.59
C PRO A 33 -12.47 6.09 -2.64
N LYS A 34 -12.57 6.42 -3.93
CA LYS A 34 -12.33 5.45 -5.03
C LYS A 34 -10.86 5.02 -5.10
N THR A 35 -9.94 5.97 -4.99
CA THR A 35 -8.49 5.70 -5.00
C THR A 35 -8.08 4.89 -3.78
N SER A 36 -8.57 5.25 -2.59
CA SER A 36 -8.29 4.52 -1.35
C SER A 36 -8.75 3.06 -1.45
N LYS A 37 -9.98 2.84 -1.96
CA LYS A 37 -10.50 1.49 -2.17
C LYS A 37 -9.67 0.71 -3.19
N ASN A 38 -9.28 1.33 -4.31
CA ASN A 38 -8.44 0.68 -5.30
C ASN A 38 -7.09 0.26 -4.72
N PHE A 39 -6.43 1.16 -3.98
CA PHE A 39 -5.13 0.88 -3.36
C PHE A 39 -5.20 -0.25 -2.34
N LEU A 40 -6.25 -0.28 -1.49
CA LEU A 40 -6.50 -1.41 -0.60
C LEU A 40 -6.66 -2.72 -1.36
N CYS A 41 -7.47 -2.73 -2.42
CA CYS A 41 -7.69 -3.93 -3.22
C CYS A 41 -6.39 -4.45 -3.86
N LEU A 42 -5.52 -3.55 -4.33
CA LEU A 42 -4.20 -3.89 -4.85
C LEU A 42 -3.32 -4.51 -3.76
N CYS A 43 -3.32 -3.95 -2.55
CA CYS A 43 -2.56 -4.48 -1.41
C CYS A 43 -3.03 -5.89 -0.99
N THR A 44 -4.34 -6.16 -1.05
CA THR A 44 -4.90 -7.47 -0.67
C THR A 44 -4.93 -8.47 -1.82
N GLY A 45 -4.55 -8.08 -3.04
CA GLY A 45 -4.66 -8.94 -4.24
C GLY A 45 -6.09 -9.23 -4.70
N ASN A 46 -7.08 -8.45 -4.26
CA ASN A 46 -8.51 -8.63 -4.60
C ASN A 46 -9.01 -7.63 -5.66
N GLY A 47 -8.08 -7.01 -6.41
CA GLY A 47 -8.38 -6.04 -7.46
C GLY A 47 -9.00 -6.67 -8.71
N ARG A 48 -9.83 -5.89 -9.43
CA ARG A 48 -10.31 -6.28 -10.77
C ARG A 48 -9.13 -6.16 -11.75
N GLY A 49 -8.61 -7.29 -12.21
CA GLY A 49 -7.46 -7.36 -13.12
C GLY A 49 -6.42 -8.42 -12.74
N GLY A 50 -6.50 -9.00 -11.53
CA GLY A 50 -5.56 -10.03 -11.08
C GLY A 50 -4.18 -9.49 -10.66
N GLU A 51 -3.97 -8.17 -10.75
CA GLU A 51 -2.69 -7.56 -10.38
C GLU A 51 -2.65 -7.30 -8.87
N SER A 52 -1.80 -8.08 -8.20
CA SER A 52 -1.37 -7.85 -6.83
C SER A 52 -0.05 -7.07 -6.87
N ILE A 53 0.14 -6.18 -5.91
CA ILE A 53 1.45 -5.55 -5.71
C ILE A 53 2.44 -6.49 -5.01
N TYR A 54 1.97 -7.65 -4.52
CA TYR A 54 2.82 -8.62 -3.85
C TYR A 54 3.87 -9.18 -4.82
N GLY A 55 5.15 -9.03 -4.47
CA GLY A 55 6.27 -9.37 -5.35
C GLY A 55 6.57 -8.33 -6.44
N GLY A 56 5.91 -7.17 -6.43
CA GLY A 56 6.28 -6.01 -7.25
C GLY A 56 7.57 -5.35 -6.76
N TYR A 57 8.25 -4.63 -7.64
CA TYR A 57 9.48 -3.88 -7.33
C TYR A 57 9.31 -2.41 -7.74
N PHE A 58 9.90 -1.50 -6.97
CA PHE A 58 9.94 -0.09 -7.34
C PHE A 58 11.04 0.13 -8.40
N GLU A 59 10.65 0.54 -9.61
CA GLU A 59 11.61 0.93 -10.64
C GLU A 59 12.21 2.31 -10.31
N GLY A 60 13.49 2.35 -9.92
CA GLY A 60 14.23 3.58 -9.67
C GLY A 60 15.04 3.57 -8.37
N LYS A 61 15.64 4.72 -8.03
CA LYS A 61 16.34 4.88 -6.75
C LYS A 61 15.32 5.03 -5.63
N VAL A 62 15.22 4.00 -4.79
CA VAL A 62 14.49 4.07 -3.53
C VAL A 62 15.43 4.64 -2.47
N ASN A 63 15.10 5.82 -1.94
CA ASN A 63 15.77 6.38 -0.75
C ASN A 63 14.80 6.17 0.40
N ILE A 64 15.16 5.29 1.34
CA ILE A 64 14.43 5.07 2.59
C ILE A 64 15.15 5.83 3.70
#